data_AF-A0A3D6D8K9-F1
#
_entry.id   AF-A0A3D6D8K9-F1
#
_cell.length_a   1.000
_cell.length_b   1.000
_cell.length_c   1.000
_cell.angle_alpha   90.00
_cell.angle_beta   90.00
_cell.angle_gamma   90.00
#
_symmetry.space_group_name_H-M   'P 1'
#
loop_
_entity.id
_entity.type
_entity.pdbx_description
1 polymer ?
#
loop_
_entity_poly.entity_id
_entity_poly.type
_entity_poly.pdbx_seq_one_letter_code
_entity_poly.pdbx_strand_id
1 'polypeptide(L)'
;GTMHICGLYSERIFPGDYKRYRVLRLAGLLHDVGHGPYSHQFDEVAFPKAGVERGHDDHRRRIILEYLPKEIEERLSWTGDIRVLNALRDEQELLELSGRDMMDAIFTLLEEVVRVFDGEEEATVEFNIVQGPLGADRLDFVLRDSYFSGTRHFGTGALDRLVAHAAIADDGTERLCYSIKVIDDIYTVLFGRFMMYKNVYFHKTSRAADLMIQKILELSYEPLRFKNRIHDLEAFMELTDQRILNEIEIVFDSAVHRLSNESGAEPDDVKNRLINGDAAMLDLLSEDEKLILQAYIILLRLKRRDLWKLVVERPISTTGVDPAVVSYSVAQDILEKMKRRLKVVLNDTSIPSDERALLEEIYEDFDEIFIVDTPYKLSLMHPEEFTGSGVYLLDENTGKVMSFEDFEKLYPTYRLLSNNLIQLVRIYTRKDVRETLRRYGIVPESKLQITTRW
;
A
#
# COMPACT_ATOMS: atom_id res chain seq x y z
N GLY A 1 -12.31 -8.46 -8.88
CA GLY A 1 -11.90 -8.43 -10.29
C GLY A 1 -10.81 -9.46 -10.52
N THR A 2 -9.77 -9.44 -9.70
CA THR A 2 -8.69 -10.44 -9.62
C THR A 2 -9.17 -11.89 -9.78
N MET A 3 -10.12 -12.37 -8.97
CA MET A 3 -10.73 -13.72 -9.12
C MET A 3 -11.18 -14.02 -10.56
N HIS A 4 -11.82 -13.07 -11.24
CA HIS A 4 -12.31 -13.28 -12.60
C HIS A 4 -11.16 -13.43 -13.59
N ILE A 5 -10.14 -12.57 -13.49
CA ILE A 5 -8.95 -12.63 -14.37
C ILE A 5 -8.14 -13.90 -14.11
N CYS A 6 -7.99 -14.36 -12.87
CA CYS A 6 -7.41 -15.67 -12.56
C CYS A 6 -8.16 -16.81 -13.28
N GLY A 7 -9.50 -16.73 -13.32
CA GLY A 7 -10.33 -17.67 -14.07
C GLY A 7 -10.03 -17.65 -15.57
N LEU A 8 -9.91 -16.47 -16.18
CA LEU A 8 -9.57 -16.33 -17.60
C LEU A 8 -8.17 -16.90 -17.91
N TYR A 9 -7.19 -16.61 -17.05
CA TYR A 9 -5.85 -17.22 -17.16
C TYR A 9 -5.94 -18.73 -17.09
N SER A 10 -6.63 -19.27 -16.09
CA SER A 10 -6.70 -20.72 -15.92
C SER A 10 -7.45 -21.43 -17.05
N GLU A 11 -8.55 -20.87 -17.56
CA GLU A 11 -9.27 -21.40 -18.73
C GLU A 11 -8.36 -21.46 -19.97
N ARG A 12 -7.46 -20.47 -20.10
CA ARG A 12 -6.54 -20.39 -21.24
C ARG A 12 -5.31 -21.27 -21.10
N ILE A 13 -4.72 -21.32 -19.91
CA ILE A 13 -3.42 -21.94 -19.64
C ILE A 13 -3.58 -23.41 -19.23
N PHE A 14 -4.64 -23.74 -18.49
CA PHE A 14 -4.90 -25.09 -17.97
C PHE A 14 -6.27 -25.60 -18.44
N PRO A 15 -6.49 -25.76 -19.76
CA PRO A 15 -7.79 -26.15 -20.29
C PRO A 15 -8.19 -27.54 -19.77
N GLY A 16 -9.33 -27.61 -19.08
CA GLY A 16 -9.86 -28.85 -18.50
C GLY A 16 -9.35 -29.18 -17.09
N ASP A 17 -8.40 -28.42 -16.55
CA ASP A 17 -7.95 -28.57 -15.16
C ASP A 17 -8.86 -27.76 -14.23
N TYR A 18 -9.95 -28.40 -13.79
CA TYR A 18 -10.91 -27.76 -12.90
C TYR A 18 -10.31 -27.39 -11.55
N LYS A 19 -9.37 -28.20 -11.05
CA LYS A 19 -8.76 -28.00 -9.75
C LYS A 19 -7.90 -26.74 -9.72
N ARG A 20 -6.96 -26.59 -10.67
CA ARG A 20 -6.17 -25.35 -10.81
C ARG A 20 -7.07 -24.14 -11.04
N TYR A 21 -8.12 -24.29 -11.85
CA TYR A 21 -9.11 -23.24 -12.08
C TYR A 21 -9.75 -22.74 -10.79
N ARG A 22 -10.15 -23.65 -9.90
CA ARG A 22 -10.78 -23.27 -8.64
C ARG A 22 -9.81 -22.66 -7.65
N VAL A 23 -8.66 -23.28 -7.48
CA VAL A 23 -7.61 -22.80 -6.58
C VAL A 23 -7.18 -21.38 -6.99
N LEU A 24 -6.92 -21.12 -8.27
CA LEU A 24 -6.51 -19.80 -8.76
C LEU A 24 -7.58 -18.74 -8.60
N ARG A 25 -8.85 -19.10 -8.81
CA ARG A 25 -9.97 -18.18 -8.57
C ARG A 25 -10.10 -17.82 -7.10
N LEU A 26 -10.00 -18.80 -6.20
CA LEU A 26 -10.05 -18.56 -4.77
C LEU A 26 -8.84 -17.77 -4.28
N ALA A 27 -7.64 -18.07 -4.77
CA ALA A 27 -6.45 -17.26 -4.52
C ALA A 27 -6.66 -15.81 -4.99
N GLY A 28 -7.16 -15.60 -6.20
CA GLY A 28 -7.50 -14.26 -6.68
C GLY A 28 -8.62 -13.57 -5.89
N LEU A 29 -9.54 -14.32 -5.27
CA LEU A 29 -10.57 -13.76 -4.40
C LEU A 29 -10.00 -13.32 -3.05
N LEU A 30 -9.03 -14.08 -2.51
CA LEU A 30 -8.53 -13.95 -1.14
C LEU A 30 -7.15 -13.25 -1.04
N HIS A 31 -6.55 -12.83 -2.16
CA HIS A 31 -5.20 -12.24 -2.18
C HIS A 31 -4.99 -11.07 -1.21
N ASP A 32 -6.01 -10.22 -1.04
CA ASP A 32 -5.95 -9.00 -0.22
C ASP A 32 -6.73 -9.11 1.11
N VAL A 33 -7.23 -10.30 1.47
CA VAL A 33 -8.09 -10.48 2.67
C VAL A 33 -7.36 -10.16 3.99
N GLY A 34 -6.03 -10.16 3.98
CA GLY A 34 -5.19 -9.90 5.15
C GLY A 34 -4.89 -8.43 5.44
N HIS A 35 -5.32 -7.49 4.60
CA HIS A 35 -5.03 -6.08 4.82
C HIS A 35 -5.76 -5.50 6.03
N GLY A 36 -5.04 -4.73 6.84
CA GLY A 36 -5.63 -3.90 7.89
C GLY A 36 -6.27 -2.61 7.34
N PRO A 37 -6.84 -1.78 8.21
CA PRO A 37 -7.45 -0.50 7.84
C PRO A 37 -6.50 0.44 7.10
N TYR A 38 -6.91 0.99 5.96
CA TYR A 38 -6.05 1.77 5.06
C TYR A 38 -4.88 0.96 4.47
N SER A 39 -5.02 -0.37 4.37
CA SER A 39 -4.11 -1.28 3.66
C SER A 39 -2.63 -0.99 3.95
N HIS A 40 -1.88 -0.47 2.97
CA HIS A 40 -0.45 -0.17 3.11
C HIS A 40 -0.11 0.76 4.27
N GLN A 41 -0.99 1.70 4.66
CA GLN A 41 -0.71 2.57 5.80
C GLN A 41 -0.70 1.78 7.12
N PHE A 42 -1.54 0.76 7.26
CA PHE A 42 -1.50 -0.15 8.41
C PHE A 42 -0.27 -1.03 8.35
N ASP A 43 0.04 -1.58 7.17
CA ASP A 43 1.15 -2.50 6.99
C ASP A 43 2.50 -1.85 7.28
N GLU A 44 2.67 -0.58 6.93
CA GLU A 44 3.91 0.16 7.19
C GLU A 44 4.09 0.54 8.67
N VAL A 45 3.01 0.63 9.44
CA VAL A 45 3.02 1.20 10.80
C VAL A 45 2.74 0.16 11.89
N ALA A 46 1.61 -0.53 11.78
CA ALA A 46 1.07 -1.33 12.87
C ALA A 46 1.64 -2.76 12.88
N PHE A 47 1.75 -3.44 11.73
CA PHE A 47 2.31 -4.80 11.68
C PHE A 47 3.77 -4.88 12.15
N PRO A 48 4.71 -4.02 11.69
CA PRO A 48 6.09 -4.03 12.17
C PRO A 48 6.18 -3.79 13.68
N LYS A 49 5.39 -2.84 14.22
CA LYS A 49 5.32 -2.59 15.68
C LYS A 49 4.77 -3.77 16.46
N ALA A 50 3.91 -4.59 15.84
CA ALA A 50 3.35 -5.80 16.45
C ALA A 50 4.30 -7.01 16.36
N GLY A 51 5.40 -6.90 15.60
CA GLY A 51 6.34 -7.99 15.34
C GLY A 51 5.86 -8.98 14.28
N VAL A 52 5.03 -8.52 13.33
CA VAL A 52 4.54 -9.32 12.20
C VAL A 52 5.41 -9.01 10.99
N GLU A 53 6.14 -10.00 10.48
CA GLU A 53 7.21 -9.79 9.49
C GLU A 53 6.66 -9.60 8.06
N ARG A 54 5.75 -10.45 7.59
CA ARG A 54 5.17 -10.34 6.24
C ARG A 54 3.82 -9.60 6.22
N GLY A 55 3.50 -8.88 7.29
CA GLY A 55 2.33 -8.01 7.38
C GLY A 55 1.01 -8.69 7.00
N HIS A 56 0.37 -8.19 5.93
CA HIS A 56 -0.90 -8.70 5.44
C HIS A 56 -0.81 -10.11 4.83
N ASP A 57 0.36 -10.54 4.33
CA ASP A 57 0.53 -11.90 3.79
C ASP A 57 0.42 -12.95 4.90
N ASP A 58 1.04 -12.69 6.05
CA ASP A 58 0.91 -13.54 7.25
C ASP A 58 -0.56 -13.57 7.70
N HIS A 59 -1.23 -12.41 7.71
CA HIS A 59 -2.64 -12.34 8.10
C HIS A 59 -3.57 -13.02 7.09
N ARG A 60 -3.30 -12.93 5.78
CA ARG A 60 -4.01 -13.70 4.75
C ARG A 60 -3.93 -15.18 5.07
N ARG A 61 -2.73 -15.72 5.34
CA ARG A 61 -2.54 -17.13 5.69
C ARG A 61 -3.35 -17.51 6.93
N ARG A 62 -3.25 -16.72 8.00
CA ARG A 62 -3.96 -16.96 9.26
C ARG A 62 -5.48 -16.91 9.07
N ILE A 63 -6.00 -15.92 8.33
CA ILE A 63 -7.44 -15.84 8.03
C ILE A 63 -7.89 -17.07 7.25
N ILE A 64 -7.14 -17.46 6.21
CA ILE A 64 -7.51 -18.59 5.35
C ILE A 64 -7.49 -19.93 6.10
N LEU A 65 -6.51 -20.15 6.99
CA LEU A 65 -6.32 -21.46 7.63
C LEU A 65 -6.87 -21.56 9.06
N GLU A 66 -7.05 -20.45 9.77
CA GLU A 66 -7.49 -20.44 11.17
C GLU A 66 -8.91 -19.90 11.37
N TYR A 67 -9.30 -18.87 10.61
CA TYR A 67 -10.58 -18.18 10.77
C TYR A 67 -11.66 -18.72 9.82
N LEU A 68 -11.40 -18.73 8.51
CA LEU A 68 -12.38 -19.15 7.50
C LEU A 68 -12.91 -20.57 7.72
N PRO A 69 -12.11 -21.60 8.07
CA PRO A 69 -12.65 -22.94 8.27
C PRO A 69 -13.70 -22.99 9.38
N LYS A 70 -13.46 -22.28 10.50
CA LYS A 70 -14.39 -22.21 11.64
C LYS A 70 -15.68 -21.48 11.26
N GLU A 71 -15.56 -20.33 10.60
CA GLU A 71 -16.72 -19.55 10.14
C GLU A 71 -17.54 -20.36 9.13
N ILE A 72 -16.88 -21.06 8.18
CA ILE A 72 -17.57 -21.92 7.22
C ILE A 72 -18.28 -23.07 7.94
N GLU A 73 -17.63 -23.76 8.87
CA GLU A 73 -18.23 -24.85 9.65
C GLU A 73 -19.47 -24.37 10.40
N GLU A 74 -19.38 -23.24 11.11
CA GLU A 74 -20.50 -22.65 11.82
C GLU A 74 -21.65 -22.35 10.85
N ARG A 75 -21.38 -21.67 9.73
CA ARG A 75 -22.41 -21.36 8.72
C ARG A 75 -23.03 -22.61 8.12
N LEU A 76 -22.25 -23.65 7.88
CA LEU A 76 -22.75 -24.93 7.37
C LEU A 76 -23.59 -25.68 8.40
N SER A 77 -23.28 -25.56 9.69
CA SER A 77 -24.04 -26.25 10.75
C SER A 77 -25.50 -25.76 10.86
N TRP A 78 -25.75 -24.49 10.52
CA TRP A 78 -27.09 -23.89 10.54
C TRP A 78 -27.70 -23.73 9.15
N THR A 79 -26.98 -24.05 8.07
CA THR A 79 -27.53 -23.96 6.71
C THR A 79 -28.39 -25.17 6.38
N GLY A 80 -29.69 -24.93 6.18
CA GLY A 80 -30.63 -25.92 5.67
C GLY A 80 -30.78 -25.88 4.14
N ASP A 81 -30.05 -25.02 3.43
CA ASP A 81 -30.22 -24.85 1.99
C ASP A 81 -29.58 -26.00 1.22
N ILE A 82 -30.44 -26.94 0.79
CA ILE A 82 -30.04 -28.11 0.03
C ILE A 82 -29.27 -27.77 -1.27
N ARG A 83 -29.49 -26.58 -1.85
CA ARG A 83 -28.79 -26.15 -3.07
C ARG A 83 -27.32 -25.89 -2.78
N VAL A 84 -27.02 -25.28 -1.64
CA VAL A 84 -25.65 -25.02 -1.21
C VAL A 84 -24.94 -26.34 -0.90
N LEU A 85 -25.60 -27.23 -0.15
CA LEU A 85 -25.04 -28.53 0.20
C LEU A 85 -24.76 -29.41 -1.04
N ASN A 86 -25.67 -29.40 -2.01
CA ASN A 86 -25.45 -30.11 -3.28
C ASN A 86 -24.31 -29.49 -4.08
N ALA A 87 -24.26 -28.15 -4.20
CA ALA A 87 -23.18 -27.47 -4.89
C ALA A 87 -21.80 -27.78 -4.28
N LEU A 88 -21.71 -27.87 -2.94
CA LEU A 88 -20.47 -28.24 -2.26
C LEU A 88 -20.07 -29.71 -2.52
N ARG A 89 -21.03 -30.63 -2.62
CA ARG A 89 -20.76 -32.03 -2.97
C ARG A 89 -20.29 -32.16 -4.41
N ASP A 90 -20.95 -31.46 -5.33
CA ASP A 90 -20.55 -31.41 -6.74
C ASP A 90 -19.12 -30.84 -6.86
N GLU A 91 -18.82 -29.78 -6.11
CA GLU A 91 -17.49 -29.18 -6.06
C GLU A 91 -16.44 -30.15 -5.50
N GLN A 92 -16.76 -30.87 -4.43
CA GLN A 92 -15.89 -31.88 -3.84
C GLN A 92 -15.55 -33.00 -4.84
N GLU A 93 -16.52 -33.43 -5.64
CA GLU A 93 -16.31 -34.43 -6.69
C GLU A 93 -15.39 -33.90 -7.79
N LEU A 94 -15.64 -32.69 -8.28
CA LEU A 94 -14.85 -32.05 -9.33
C LEU A 94 -13.40 -31.74 -8.91
N LEU A 95 -13.16 -31.57 -7.61
CA LEU A 95 -11.82 -31.37 -7.04
C LEU A 95 -11.09 -32.68 -6.71
N GLU A 96 -11.68 -33.84 -7.05
CA GLU A 96 -11.15 -35.17 -6.72
C GLU A 96 -10.96 -35.39 -5.20
N LEU A 97 -11.79 -34.73 -4.39
CA LEU A 97 -11.78 -34.82 -2.93
C LEU A 97 -12.92 -35.73 -2.41
N SER A 98 -13.53 -36.51 -3.29
CA SER A 98 -14.58 -37.48 -2.98
C SER A 98 -14.16 -38.45 -1.87
N GLY A 99 -15.08 -38.69 -0.93
CA GLY A 99 -14.87 -39.62 0.19
C GLY A 99 -14.18 -39.01 1.42
N ARG A 100 -13.78 -37.74 1.37
CA ARG A 100 -13.41 -36.95 2.55
C ARG A 100 -14.66 -36.42 3.25
N ASP A 101 -14.53 -36.12 4.55
CA ASP A 101 -15.50 -35.24 5.19
C ASP A 101 -15.52 -33.88 4.48
N MET A 102 -16.68 -33.21 4.49
CA MET A 102 -16.86 -31.93 3.81
C MET A 102 -15.89 -30.87 4.32
N MET A 103 -15.72 -30.78 5.66
CA MET A 103 -14.80 -29.80 6.25
C MET A 103 -13.35 -30.14 5.95
N ASP A 104 -12.98 -31.42 5.92
CA ASP A 104 -11.64 -31.86 5.52
C ASP A 104 -11.33 -31.49 4.06
N ALA A 105 -12.32 -31.64 3.16
CA ALA A 105 -12.18 -31.25 1.75
C ALA A 105 -12.02 -29.74 1.60
N ILE A 106 -12.83 -28.94 2.30
CA ILE A 106 -12.73 -27.47 2.31
C ILE A 106 -11.37 -27.04 2.85
N PHE A 107 -10.92 -27.61 3.97
CA PHE A 107 -9.63 -27.29 4.55
C PHE A 107 -8.48 -27.61 3.59
N THR A 108 -8.51 -28.77 2.93
CA THR A 108 -7.53 -29.17 1.90
C THR A 108 -7.47 -28.15 0.75
N LEU A 109 -8.64 -27.66 0.31
CA LEU A 109 -8.72 -26.63 -0.73
C LEU A 109 -8.12 -25.29 -0.27
N LEU A 110 -8.38 -24.88 0.98
CA LEU A 110 -7.81 -23.66 1.54
C LEU A 110 -6.29 -23.75 1.72
N GLU A 111 -5.75 -24.92 2.08
CA GLU A 111 -4.30 -25.18 2.06
C GLU A 111 -3.71 -25.02 0.66
N GLU A 112 -4.40 -25.50 -0.38
CA GLU A 112 -3.98 -25.30 -1.77
C GLU A 112 -3.97 -23.84 -2.18
N VAL A 113 -4.95 -23.06 -1.74
CA VAL A 113 -4.98 -21.62 -1.96
C VAL A 113 -3.78 -20.93 -1.30
N VAL A 114 -3.43 -21.31 -0.06
CA VAL A 114 -2.23 -20.76 0.60
C VAL A 114 -0.96 -21.15 -0.13
N ARG A 115 -0.85 -22.39 -0.62
CA ARG A 115 0.31 -22.85 -1.41
C ARG A 115 0.57 -22.01 -2.66
N VAL A 116 -0.46 -21.41 -3.26
CA VAL A 116 -0.27 -20.47 -4.39
C VAL A 116 0.60 -19.29 -3.99
N PHE A 117 0.40 -18.75 -2.78
CA PHE A 117 1.15 -17.59 -2.29
C PHE A 117 2.54 -17.96 -1.76
N ASP A 118 2.69 -19.16 -1.18
CA ASP A 118 4.01 -19.68 -0.77
C ASP A 118 4.94 -19.84 -1.99
N GLY A 119 4.38 -20.02 -3.20
CA GLY A 119 5.12 -20.09 -4.45
C GLY A 119 5.79 -18.79 -4.92
N GLU A 120 5.70 -17.70 -4.16
CA GLU A 120 6.46 -16.46 -4.40
C GLU A 120 7.97 -16.72 -4.43
N GLU A 121 8.49 -17.51 -3.47
CA GLU A 121 9.93 -17.77 -3.33
C GLU A 121 10.51 -18.54 -4.52
N GLU A 122 9.67 -19.38 -5.14
CA GLU A 122 10.02 -20.26 -6.25
C GLU A 122 9.56 -19.71 -7.60
N ALA A 123 8.88 -18.55 -7.58
CA ALA A 123 8.25 -17.94 -8.74
C ALA A 123 7.35 -18.90 -9.52
N THR A 124 6.47 -19.61 -8.82
CA THR A 124 5.57 -20.59 -9.43
C THR A 124 4.63 -19.94 -10.45
N VAL A 125 4.10 -20.76 -11.36
CA VAL A 125 3.16 -20.30 -12.38
C VAL A 125 1.90 -19.74 -11.73
N GLU A 126 1.37 -20.45 -10.74
CA GLU A 126 0.16 -20.07 -10.03
C GLU A 126 0.32 -18.74 -9.30
N PHE A 127 1.45 -18.55 -8.58
CA PHE A 127 1.76 -17.27 -7.94
C PHE A 127 1.80 -16.14 -8.99
N ASN A 128 2.47 -16.37 -10.11
CA ASN A 128 2.62 -15.38 -11.16
C ASN A 128 1.31 -15.02 -11.87
N ILE A 129 0.37 -15.96 -11.96
CA ILE A 129 -0.99 -15.69 -12.44
C ILE A 129 -1.73 -14.76 -11.49
N VAL A 130 -1.54 -14.88 -10.18
CA VAL A 130 -2.26 -14.05 -9.19
C VAL A 130 -1.55 -12.70 -8.99
N GLN A 131 -0.30 -12.70 -8.51
CA GLN A 131 0.44 -11.51 -8.04
C GLN A 131 1.72 -11.19 -8.83
N GLY A 132 2.02 -11.97 -9.89
CA GLY A 132 3.18 -11.74 -10.74
C GLY A 132 3.17 -10.40 -11.51
N PRO A 133 4.22 -10.09 -12.28
CA PRO A 133 4.33 -8.82 -13.00
C PRO A 133 3.17 -8.49 -13.92
N LEU A 134 2.58 -9.51 -14.53
CA LEU A 134 1.37 -9.48 -15.36
C LEU A 134 0.22 -10.27 -14.72
N GLY A 135 0.27 -10.43 -13.40
CA GLY A 135 -0.72 -11.15 -12.62
C GLY A 135 -2.08 -10.45 -12.63
N ALA A 136 -3.10 -11.23 -12.31
CA ALA A 136 -4.49 -10.83 -12.27
C ALA A 136 -4.74 -9.62 -11.35
N ASP A 137 -4.03 -9.54 -10.22
CA ASP A 137 -4.16 -8.45 -9.26
C ASP A 137 -3.77 -7.10 -9.90
N ARG A 138 -2.55 -7.04 -10.45
CA ARG A 138 -2.03 -5.84 -11.11
C ARG A 138 -2.87 -5.40 -12.30
N LEU A 139 -3.32 -6.36 -13.09
CA LEU A 139 -4.18 -6.08 -14.23
C LEU A 139 -5.56 -5.55 -13.80
N ASP A 140 -6.14 -6.08 -12.71
CA ASP A 140 -7.42 -5.59 -12.19
C ASP A 140 -7.31 -4.18 -11.62
N PHE A 141 -6.37 -3.94 -10.69
CA PHE A 141 -6.35 -2.67 -9.96
C PHE A 141 -5.97 -1.51 -10.88
N VAL A 142 -5.05 -1.69 -11.83
CA VAL A 142 -4.68 -0.61 -12.78
C VAL A 142 -5.88 -0.18 -13.61
N LEU A 143 -6.67 -1.14 -14.12
CA LEU A 143 -7.88 -0.85 -14.87
C LEU A 143 -8.96 -0.22 -13.98
N ARG A 144 -9.24 -0.83 -12.83
CA ARG A 144 -10.24 -0.38 -11.85
C ARG A 144 -9.95 1.05 -11.38
N ASP A 145 -8.73 1.31 -10.93
CA ASP A 145 -8.36 2.59 -10.33
C ASP A 145 -8.30 3.69 -11.37
N SER A 146 -7.84 3.40 -12.59
CA SER A 146 -7.88 4.39 -13.69
C SER A 146 -9.31 4.79 -14.04
N TYR A 147 -10.26 3.86 -13.93
CA TYR A 147 -11.68 4.12 -14.14
C TYR A 147 -12.23 5.05 -13.05
N PHE A 148 -12.00 4.72 -11.77
CA PHE A 148 -12.56 5.48 -10.65
C PHE A 148 -11.86 6.82 -10.40
N SER A 149 -10.57 6.94 -10.73
CA SER A 149 -9.83 8.20 -10.66
C SER A 149 -10.04 9.12 -11.87
N GLY A 150 -10.76 8.66 -12.91
CA GLY A 150 -10.96 9.43 -14.14
C GLY A 150 -9.74 9.50 -15.06
N THR A 151 -8.75 8.63 -14.85
CA THR A 151 -7.48 8.59 -15.58
C THR A 151 -7.37 7.38 -16.52
N ARG A 152 -8.47 6.97 -17.18
CA ARG A 152 -8.51 5.79 -18.08
C ARG A 152 -7.43 5.75 -19.18
N HIS A 153 -6.88 6.89 -19.55
CA HIS A 153 -5.76 6.97 -20.50
C HIS A 153 -4.41 6.53 -19.92
N PHE A 154 -4.31 6.36 -18.59
CA PHE A 154 -3.20 5.70 -17.90
C PHE A 154 -3.48 4.20 -17.70
N GLY A 155 -4.69 3.80 -17.32
CA GLY A 155 -5.06 2.38 -17.22
C GLY A 155 -5.38 1.76 -18.58
N THR A 156 -4.40 1.78 -19.48
CA THR A 156 -4.50 1.20 -20.82
C THR A 156 -3.82 -0.16 -20.87
N GLY A 157 -4.40 -1.11 -21.59
CA GLY A 157 -3.81 -2.42 -21.79
C GLY A 157 -4.83 -3.40 -22.34
N ALA A 158 -4.42 -4.23 -23.29
CA ALA A 158 -5.29 -5.25 -23.86
C ALA A 158 -5.26 -6.51 -22.98
N LEU A 159 -5.90 -6.44 -21.79
CA LEU A 159 -6.02 -7.56 -20.84
C LEU A 159 -6.40 -8.87 -21.55
N ASP A 160 -7.48 -8.85 -22.32
CA ASP A 160 -7.98 -10.03 -23.03
C ASP A 160 -6.93 -10.62 -23.99
N ARG A 161 -6.16 -9.75 -24.65
CA ARG A 161 -5.09 -10.16 -25.57
C ARG A 161 -3.89 -10.72 -24.82
N LEU A 162 -3.48 -10.10 -23.70
CA LEU A 162 -2.40 -10.61 -22.87
C LEU A 162 -2.72 -12.02 -22.35
N VAL A 163 -3.91 -12.19 -21.78
CA VAL A 163 -4.37 -13.49 -21.28
C VAL A 163 -4.45 -14.49 -22.43
N ALA A 164 -5.05 -14.15 -23.57
CA ALA A 164 -5.17 -15.04 -24.73
C ALA A 164 -3.82 -15.52 -25.30
N HIS A 165 -2.75 -14.74 -25.10
CA HIS A 165 -1.40 -15.05 -25.54
C HIS A 165 -0.48 -15.54 -24.41
N ALA A 166 -1.02 -15.88 -23.24
CA ALA A 166 -0.31 -16.60 -22.20
C ALA A 166 -0.27 -18.11 -22.51
N ALA A 167 0.83 -18.77 -22.12
CA ALA A 167 1.07 -20.19 -22.32
C ALA A 167 2.03 -20.74 -21.26
N ILE A 168 2.05 -22.08 -21.10
CA ILE A 168 3.11 -22.77 -20.37
C ILE A 168 4.14 -23.31 -21.35
N ALA A 169 5.40 -23.03 -21.08
CA ALA A 169 6.49 -23.81 -21.62
C ALA A 169 6.98 -24.78 -20.55
N ASP A 170 7.04 -26.07 -20.90
CA ASP A 170 7.48 -27.14 -20.02
C ASP A 170 8.69 -27.85 -20.63
N ASP A 171 9.86 -27.67 -20.02
CA ASP A 171 11.09 -28.39 -20.32
C ASP A 171 11.57 -29.25 -19.13
N GLY A 172 10.63 -29.63 -18.25
CA GLY A 172 10.88 -30.26 -16.95
C GLY A 172 10.54 -29.34 -15.76
N THR A 173 10.25 -28.07 -16.02
CA THR A 173 9.67 -27.12 -15.05
C THR A 173 8.69 -26.22 -15.79
N GLU A 174 7.45 -26.13 -15.31
CA GLU A 174 6.43 -25.27 -15.91
C GLU A 174 6.86 -23.80 -15.77
N ARG A 175 6.88 -23.07 -16.90
CA ARG A 175 7.17 -21.63 -16.94
C ARG A 175 6.03 -20.87 -17.59
N LEU A 176 5.57 -19.82 -16.92
CA LEU A 176 4.60 -18.89 -17.47
C LEU A 176 5.26 -18.07 -18.57
N CYS A 177 4.73 -18.16 -19.78
CA CYS A 177 5.24 -17.46 -20.94
C CYS A 177 4.15 -16.62 -21.60
N TYR A 178 4.54 -15.49 -22.18
CA TYR A 178 3.69 -14.69 -23.06
C TYR A 178 4.25 -14.69 -24.48
N SER A 179 3.37 -14.78 -25.48
CA SER A 179 3.78 -14.68 -26.89
C SER A 179 4.54 -13.39 -27.16
N ILE A 180 5.63 -13.44 -27.92
CA ILE A 180 6.35 -12.21 -28.37
C ILE A 180 5.44 -11.25 -29.15
N LYS A 181 4.31 -11.73 -29.69
CA LYS A 181 3.31 -10.93 -30.42
C LYS A 181 2.57 -9.91 -29.54
N VAL A 182 2.63 -10.05 -28.22
CA VAL A 182 2.01 -9.12 -27.26
C VAL A 182 3.03 -8.29 -26.50
N ILE A 183 4.28 -8.23 -26.96
CA ILE A 183 5.33 -7.46 -26.29
C ILE A 183 4.94 -5.99 -26.15
N ASP A 184 4.35 -5.38 -27.18
CA ASP A 184 3.90 -3.98 -27.11
C ASP A 184 2.76 -3.78 -26.10
N ASP A 185 1.86 -4.77 -25.96
CA ASP A 185 0.79 -4.74 -24.97
C ASP A 185 1.35 -4.83 -23.54
N ILE A 186 2.38 -5.67 -23.32
CA ILE A 186 3.09 -5.78 -22.04
C ILE A 186 3.72 -4.44 -21.68
N TYR A 187 4.48 -3.84 -22.59
CA TYR A 187 5.11 -2.53 -22.36
C TYR A 187 4.06 -1.42 -22.16
N THR A 188 2.91 -1.49 -22.83
CA THR A 188 1.80 -0.55 -22.62
C THR A 188 1.22 -0.65 -21.21
N VAL A 189 0.96 -1.86 -20.70
CA VAL A 189 0.46 -2.06 -19.33
C VAL A 189 1.47 -1.56 -18.29
N LEU A 190 2.75 -1.90 -18.46
CA LEU A 190 3.80 -1.44 -17.55
C LEU A 190 3.89 0.10 -17.54
N PHE A 191 3.72 0.75 -18.69
CA PHE A 191 3.79 2.20 -18.80
C PHE A 191 2.56 2.85 -18.16
N GLY A 192 1.39 2.26 -18.40
CA GLY A 192 0.14 2.65 -17.79
C GLY A 192 0.21 2.59 -16.26
N ARG A 193 0.74 1.49 -15.72
CA ARG A 193 0.98 1.30 -14.29
C ARG A 193 1.92 2.37 -13.74
N PHE A 194 3.02 2.67 -14.42
CA PHE A 194 3.90 3.76 -14.02
C PHE A 194 3.15 5.10 -13.94
N MET A 195 2.33 5.41 -14.94
CA MET A 195 1.53 6.64 -14.96
C MET A 195 0.51 6.69 -13.81
N MET A 196 -0.09 5.55 -13.45
CA MET A 196 -0.97 5.43 -12.28
C MET A 196 -0.22 5.71 -10.97
N TYR A 197 0.95 5.10 -10.75
CA TYR A 197 1.77 5.39 -9.56
C TYR A 197 2.17 6.85 -9.48
N LYS A 198 2.65 7.41 -10.60
CA LYS A 198 3.14 8.79 -10.61
C LYS A 198 2.04 9.82 -10.33
N ASN A 199 0.87 9.65 -10.95
CA ASN A 199 -0.15 10.71 -11.00
C ASN A 199 -1.32 10.46 -10.04
N VAL A 200 -1.56 9.22 -9.61
CA VAL A 200 -2.69 8.87 -8.75
C VAL A 200 -2.18 8.42 -7.38
N TYR A 201 -1.50 7.27 -7.30
CA TYR A 201 -1.12 6.68 -6.00
C TYR A 201 -0.13 7.55 -5.25
N PHE A 202 0.86 8.12 -5.94
CA PHE A 202 1.83 9.04 -5.36
C PHE A 202 1.52 10.50 -5.68
N HIS A 203 0.25 10.85 -5.89
CA HIS A 203 -0.14 12.25 -5.94
C HIS A 203 0.16 12.92 -4.59
N LYS A 204 0.88 14.04 -4.60
CA LYS A 204 1.39 14.72 -3.39
C LYS A 204 0.31 15.05 -2.34
N THR A 205 -0.91 15.33 -2.78
CA THR A 205 -2.01 15.65 -1.85
C THR A 205 -2.57 14.39 -1.21
N SER A 206 -2.65 13.28 -1.95
CA SER A 206 -3.04 11.97 -1.40
C SER A 206 -1.98 11.50 -0.42
N ARG A 207 -0.70 11.58 -0.80
CA ARG A 207 0.43 11.28 0.09
C ARG A 207 0.44 12.08 1.39
N ALA A 208 0.09 13.37 1.34
CA ALA A 208 -0.05 14.15 2.57
C ALA A 208 -1.13 13.58 3.50
N ALA A 209 -2.26 13.10 2.96
CA ALA A 209 -3.30 12.43 3.73
C ALA A 209 -2.84 11.06 4.25
N ASP A 210 -2.15 10.26 3.43
CA ASP A 210 -1.61 8.96 3.84
C ASP A 210 -0.64 9.10 5.01
N LEU A 211 0.28 10.08 4.97
CA LEU A 211 1.22 10.35 6.05
C LEU A 211 0.50 10.81 7.34
N MET A 212 -0.59 11.56 7.21
CA MET A 212 -1.43 11.92 8.35
C MET A 212 -2.12 10.70 8.94
N ILE A 213 -2.63 9.78 8.10
CA ILE A 213 -3.22 8.51 8.53
C ILE A 213 -2.18 7.63 9.22
N GLN A 214 -0.98 7.49 8.65
CA GLN A 214 0.12 6.76 9.27
C GLN A 214 0.45 7.34 10.65
N LYS A 215 0.49 8.66 10.79
CA LYS A 215 0.74 9.30 12.08
C LYS A 215 -0.41 9.07 13.07
N ILE A 216 -1.66 9.09 12.60
CA ILE A 216 -2.82 8.72 13.41
C ILE A 216 -2.68 7.27 13.92
N LEU A 217 -2.40 6.32 13.03
CA LEU A 217 -2.19 4.91 13.39
C LEU A 217 -1.03 4.73 14.37
N GLU A 218 0.06 5.47 14.17
CA GLU A 218 1.24 5.44 15.05
C GLU A 218 0.91 5.91 16.47
N LEU A 219 0.15 7.00 16.59
CA LEU A 219 -0.27 7.60 17.86
C LEU A 219 -1.37 6.77 18.53
N SER A 220 -2.27 6.16 17.76
CA SER A 220 -3.36 5.35 18.30
C SER A 220 -2.94 3.91 18.64
N TYR A 221 -1.71 3.51 18.32
CA TYR A 221 -1.24 2.12 18.46
C TYR A 221 -1.35 1.59 19.90
N GLU A 222 -0.79 2.29 20.88
CA GLU A 222 -0.87 1.90 22.30
C GLU A 222 -2.28 2.15 22.88
N PRO A 223 -2.89 3.35 22.72
CA PRO A 223 -4.19 3.62 23.33
C PRO A 223 -5.32 2.71 22.84
N LEU A 224 -5.30 2.31 21.56
CA LEU A 224 -6.28 1.39 20.98
C LEU A 224 -5.82 -0.08 21.00
N ARG A 225 -4.69 -0.37 21.66
CA ARG A 225 -4.15 -1.72 21.88
C ARG A 225 -4.00 -2.53 20.61
N PHE A 226 -3.50 -1.89 19.55
CA PHE A 226 -3.37 -2.54 18.23
C PHE A 226 -2.56 -3.82 18.29
N LYS A 227 -1.50 -3.88 19.09
CA LYS A 227 -0.71 -5.11 19.27
C LYS A 227 -1.59 -6.32 19.60
N ASN A 228 -2.47 -6.19 20.60
CA ASN A 228 -3.31 -7.29 21.05
C ASN A 228 -4.33 -7.66 19.97
N ARG A 229 -4.93 -6.64 19.33
CA ARG A 229 -5.94 -6.82 18.28
C ARG A 229 -5.36 -7.41 16.99
N ILE A 230 -4.08 -7.19 16.69
CA ILE A 230 -3.40 -7.80 15.54
C ILE A 230 -3.13 -9.30 15.81
N HIS A 231 -2.74 -9.65 17.04
CA HIS A 231 -2.47 -11.05 17.39
C HIS A 231 -3.74 -11.88 17.55
N ASP A 232 -4.87 -11.26 17.91
CA ASP A 232 -6.19 -11.89 17.96
C ASP A 232 -6.97 -11.69 16.63
N LEU A 233 -7.17 -12.76 15.87
CA LEU A 233 -7.83 -12.66 14.56
C LEU A 233 -9.26 -12.15 14.64
N GLU A 234 -10.04 -12.50 15.67
CA GLU A 234 -11.42 -12.02 15.76
C GLU A 234 -11.43 -10.51 15.99
N ALA A 235 -10.55 -10.03 16.86
CA ALA A 235 -10.38 -8.60 17.11
C ALA A 235 -9.79 -7.83 15.90
N PHE A 236 -8.93 -8.50 15.11
CA PHE A 236 -8.40 -7.98 13.85
C PHE A 236 -9.49 -7.80 12.80
N MET A 237 -10.39 -8.78 12.65
CA MET A 237 -11.49 -8.73 11.69
C MET A 237 -12.48 -7.59 11.97
N GLU A 238 -12.54 -7.07 13.20
CA GLU A 238 -13.33 -5.88 13.53
C GLU A 238 -12.66 -4.55 13.15
N LEU A 239 -11.35 -4.56 12.87
CA LEU A 239 -10.62 -3.36 12.49
C LEU A 239 -11.01 -2.95 11.06
N THR A 240 -11.58 -1.76 10.94
CA THR A 240 -11.90 -1.11 9.66
C THR A 240 -11.45 0.35 9.69
N ASP A 241 -11.33 0.97 8.52
CA ASP A 241 -10.98 2.39 8.38
C ASP A 241 -11.83 3.26 9.30
N GLN A 242 -13.15 3.08 9.23
CA GLN A 242 -14.09 3.87 10.01
C GLN A 242 -14.03 3.55 11.51
N ARG A 243 -13.79 2.29 11.88
CA ARG A 243 -13.72 1.88 13.29
C ARG A 243 -12.59 2.61 14.02
N ILE A 244 -11.40 2.66 13.43
CA ILE A 244 -10.24 3.34 14.04
C ILE A 244 -10.55 4.82 14.25
N LEU A 245 -11.07 5.50 13.22
CA LEU A 245 -11.38 6.92 13.32
C LEU A 245 -12.41 7.19 14.43
N ASN A 246 -13.46 6.38 14.52
CA ASN A 246 -14.50 6.55 15.54
C ASN A 246 -13.97 6.27 16.95
N GLU A 247 -13.14 5.24 17.13
CA GLU A 247 -12.57 4.90 18.43
C GLU A 247 -11.69 6.04 18.97
N ILE A 248 -10.92 6.72 18.12
CA ILE A 248 -10.14 7.90 18.52
C ILE A 248 -11.06 9.00 19.07
N GLU A 249 -12.18 9.29 18.39
CA GLU A 249 -13.12 10.31 18.85
C GLU A 249 -13.79 9.92 20.16
N ILE A 250 -14.22 8.65 20.30
CA ILE A 250 -14.87 8.15 21.51
C ILE A 250 -13.91 8.21 22.70
N VAL A 251 -12.66 7.75 22.54
CA VAL A 251 -11.68 7.76 23.62
C VAL A 251 -11.31 9.19 24.00
N PHE A 252 -11.17 10.07 23.01
CA PHE A 252 -10.90 11.49 23.26
C PHE A 252 -12.05 12.17 24.01
N ASP A 253 -13.29 12.03 23.53
CA ASP A 253 -14.46 12.63 24.18
C ASP A 253 -14.67 12.05 25.60
N SER A 254 -14.30 10.78 25.84
CA SER A 254 -14.31 10.19 27.18
C SER A 254 -13.33 10.92 28.13
N ALA A 255 -12.12 11.24 27.65
CA ALA A 255 -11.15 12.01 28.41
C ALA A 255 -11.64 13.45 28.69
N VAL A 256 -12.27 14.09 27.70
CA VAL A 256 -12.90 15.42 27.86
C VAL A 256 -13.97 15.39 28.95
N HIS A 257 -14.88 14.41 28.92
CA HIS A 257 -15.94 14.28 29.93
C HIS A 257 -15.39 14.02 31.32
N ARG A 258 -14.34 13.20 31.44
CA ARG A 258 -13.65 12.97 32.71
C ARG A 258 -13.10 14.28 33.29
N LEU A 259 -12.33 15.04 32.51
CA LEU A 259 -11.75 16.32 32.93
C LEU A 259 -12.80 17.40 33.20
N SER A 260 -13.89 17.42 32.43
CA SER A 260 -15.04 18.30 32.66
C SER A 260 -15.67 18.04 34.03
N ASN A 261 -15.88 16.78 34.39
CA ASN A 261 -16.39 16.40 35.72
C ASN A 261 -15.43 16.77 36.86
N GLU A 262 -14.12 16.62 36.65
CA GLU A 262 -13.08 16.94 37.65
C GLU A 262 -12.90 18.45 37.86
N SER A 263 -13.00 19.25 36.80
CA SER A 263 -12.79 20.71 36.83
C SER A 263 -14.06 21.53 37.05
N GLY A 264 -15.24 20.95 36.79
CA GLY A 264 -16.53 21.65 36.79
C GLY A 264 -16.74 22.57 35.57
N ALA A 265 -15.85 22.53 34.57
CA ALA A 265 -15.99 23.29 33.34
C ALA A 265 -16.87 22.53 32.32
N GLU A 266 -17.52 23.28 31.41
CA GLU A 266 -18.30 22.70 30.32
C GLU A 266 -17.41 21.85 29.38
N PRO A 267 -17.87 20.68 28.87
CA PRO A 267 -17.08 19.80 28.02
C PRO A 267 -16.48 20.50 26.78
N ASP A 268 -17.24 21.41 26.16
CA ASP A 268 -16.77 22.17 24.99
C ASP A 268 -15.61 23.11 25.34
N ASP A 269 -15.59 23.70 26.53
CA ASP A 269 -14.47 24.54 26.99
C ASP A 269 -13.21 23.70 27.20
N VAL A 270 -13.35 22.57 27.90
CA VAL A 270 -12.25 21.62 28.11
C VAL A 270 -11.67 21.14 26.78
N LYS A 271 -12.54 20.74 25.85
CA LYS A 271 -12.16 20.31 24.50
C LYS A 271 -11.37 21.37 23.75
N ASN A 272 -11.85 22.62 23.76
CA ASN A 272 -11.17 23.72 23.10
C ASN A 272 -9.80 24.03 23.75
N ARG A 273 -9.71 24.01 25.08
CA ARG A 273 -8.44 24.23 25.80
C ARG A 273 -7.41 23.16 25.49
N LEU A 274 -7.82 21.88 25.46
CA LEU A 274 -6.96 20.76 25.08
C LEU A 274 -6.44 20.88 23.65
N ILE A 275 -7.33 21.15 22.68
CA ILE A 275 -6.96 21.31 21.26
C ILE A 275 -6.00 22.50 21.06
N ASN A 276 -6.17 23.57 21.84
CA ASN A 276 -5.30 24.75 21.79
C ASN A 276 -4.01 24.60 22.61
N GLY A 277 -3.76 23.46 23.23
CA GLY A 277 -2.51 23.16 23.94
C GLY A 277 -2.37 23.86 25.29
N ASP A 278 -3.46 24.04 26.04
CA ASP A 278 -3.41 24.57 27.40
C ASP A 278 -2.59 23.64 28.31
N ALA A 279 -1.40 24.11 28.72
CA ALA A 279 -0.44 23.31 29.49
C ALA A 279 -1.04 22.72 30.78
N ALA A 280 -1.87 23.49 31.49
CA ALA A 280 -2.47 23.03 32.75
C ALA A 280 -3.48 21.89 32.51
N MET A 281 -4.16 21.88 31.37
CA MET A 281 -5.05 20.77 30.99
C MET A 281 -4.27 19.57 30.46
N LEU A 282 -3.20 19.80 29.70
CA LEU A 282 -2.35 18.73 29.17
C LEU A 282 -1.67 17.92 30.29
N ASP A 283 -1.29 18.58 31.38
CA ASP A 283 -0.67 17.93 32.54
C ASP A 283 -1.62 16.96 33.28
N LEU A 284 -2.93 17.08 33.07
CA LEU A 284 -3.96 16.20 33.68
C LEU A 284 -4.28 14.95 32.83
N LEU A 285 -3.72 14.86 31.63
CA LEU A 285 -3.88 13.69 30.77
C LEU A 285 -2.85 12.61 31.11
N SER A 286 -3.29 11.35 31.08
CA SER A 286 -2.38 10.22 30.97
C SER A 286 -1.62 10.25 29.64
N GLU A 287 -0.52 9.51 29.54
CA GLU A 287 0.25 9.43 28.30
C GLU A 287 -0.58 8.90 27.12
N ASP A 288 -1.44 7.90 27.36
CA ASP A 288 -2.35 7.38 26.32
C ASP A 288 -3.37 8.44 25.87
N GLU A 289 -3.91 9.23 26.79
CA GLU A 289 -4.83 10.33 26.46
C GLU A 289 -4.12 11.47 25.70
N LYS A 290 -2.84 11.75 26.00
CA LYS A 290 -2.03 12.71 25.22
C LYS A 290 -1.82 12.22 23.79
N LEU A 291 -1.53 10.93 23.59
CA LEU A 291 -1.39 10.33 22.27
C LEU A 291 -2.72 10.38 21.50
N ILE A 292 -3.84 10.06 22.16
CA ILE A 292 -5.18 10.18 21.56
C ILE A 292 -5.52 11.62 21.20
N LEU A 293 -5.21 12.60 22.05
CA LEU A 293 -5.40 14.02 21.73
C LEU A 293 -4.61 14.41 20.46
N GLN A 294 -3.34 14.00 20.35
CA GLN A 294 -2.54 14.27 19.16
C GLN A 294 -3.15 13.60 17.91
N ALA A 295 -3.58 12.34 18.00
CA ALA A 295 -4.26 11.64 16.91
C ALA A 295 -5.56 12.35 16.52
N TYR A 296 -6.36 12.78 17.50
CA TYR A 296 -7.60 13.51 17.30
C TYR A 296 -7.39 14.86 16.62
N ILE A 297 -6.34 15.61 16.98
CA ILE A 297 -5.99 16.87 16.30
C ILE A 297 -5.67 16.61 14.83
N ILE A 298 -4.88 15.58 14.50
CA ILE A 298 -4.58 15.24 13.11
C ILE A 298 -5.84 14.81 12.36
N LEU A 299 -6.71 14.03 13.01
CA LEU A 299 -8.00 13.62 12.45
C LEU A 299 -8.91 14.81 12.15
N LEU A 300 -9.02 15.78 13.07
CA LEU A 300 -9.78 17.01 12.84
C LEU A 300 -9.26 17.79 11.63
N ARG A 301 -7.95 17.88 11.48
CA ARG A 301 -7.31 18.54 10.32
C ARG A 301 -7.61 17.79 9.03
N LEU A 302 -7.52 16.46 9.04
CA LEU A 302 -7.88 15.60 7.91
C LEU A 302 -9.34 15.83 7.49
N LYS A 303 -10.29 15.78 8.44
CA LYS A 303 -11.73 16.03 8.21
C LYS A 303 -12.01 17.43 7.65
N ARG A 304 -11.22 18.44 8.05
CA ARG A 304 -11.32 19.83 7.57
C ARG A 304 -10.53 20.11 6.30
N ARG A 305 -9.88 19.09 5.71
CA ARG A 305 -8.98 19.22 4.56
C ARG A 305 -7.79 20.14 4.79
N ASP A 306 -7.40 20.32 6.05
CA ASP A 306 -6.14 20.98 6.41
C ASP A 306 -4.98 19.96 6.39
N LEU A 307 -4.61 19.55 5.18
CA LEU A 307 -3.55 18.57 4.97
C LEU A 307 -2.16 19.18 5.17
N TRP A 308 -1.17 18.34 5.49
CA TRP A 308 0.24 18.74 5.51
C TRP A 308 0.69 19.28 4.15
N LYS A 309 1.58 20.27 4.16
CA LYS A 309 1.92 21.02 2.94
C LYS A 309 3.26 20.59 2.39
N LEU A 310 3.31 20.29 1.09
CA LEU A 310 4.56 20.02 0.39
C LEU A 310 5.46 21.27 0.37
N VAL A 311 6.70 21.11 0.81
CA VAL A 311 7.75 22.15 0.84
C VAL A 311 8.77 21.89 -0.25
N VAL A 312 9.23 20.65 -0.38
CA VAL A 312 10.22 20.22 -1.38
C VAL A 312 9.70 18.99 -2.11
N GLU A 313 9.87 18.97 -3.42
CA GLU A 313 9.77 17.77 -4.25
C GLU A 313 10.94 17.75 -5.21
N ARG A 314 11.68 16.64 -5.21
CA ARG A 314 12.86 16.45 -6.04
C ARG A 314 12.83 15.08 -6.68
N PRO A 315 12.74 14.98 -8.01
CA PRO A 315 12.97 13.72 -8.71
C PRO A 315 14.47 13.40 -8.71
N ILE A 316 14.78 12.12 -8.54
CA ILE A 316 16.12 11.56 -8.57
C ILE A 316 16.08 10.36 -9.50
N SER A 317 17.11 10.19 -10.31
CA SER A 317 17.33 8.95 -11.06
C SER A 317 18.74 8.47 -10.80
N THR A 318 18.88 7.19 -10.47
CA THR A 318 20.16 6.54 -10.23
C THR A 318 20.24 5.25 -11.04
N THR A 319 21.39 5.02 -11.68
CA THR A 319 21.71 3.78 -12.39
C THR A 319 22.65 2.93 -11.54
N GLY A 320 22.32 1.66 -11.32
CA GLY A 320 23.21 0.69 -10.66
C GLY A 320 23.27 0.75 -9.13
N VAL A 321 22.44 1.57 -8.48
CA VAL A 321 22.27 1.61 -7.02
C VAL A 321 20.78 1.71 -6.72
N ASP A 322 20.32 1.00 -5.68
CA ASP A 322 18.94 1.10 -5.20
C ASP A 322 18.58 2.57 -4.91
N PRO A 323 17.63 3.15 -5.67
CA PRO A 323 17.20 4.53 -5.47
C PRO A 323 16.65 4.81 -4.07
N ALA A 324 16.12 3.81 -3.37
CA ALA A 324 15.57 3.99 -2.02
C ALA A 324 16.67 4.43 -1.02
N VAL A 325 17.85 3.78 -1.07
CA VAL A 325 19.00 4.13 -0.24
C VAL A 325 19.46 5.55 -0.50
N VAL A 326 19.53 5.94 -1.78
CA VAL A 326 19.98 7.27 -2.18
C VAL A 326 18.97 8.35 -1.79
N SER A 327 17.67 8.05 -1.89
CA SER A 327 16.59 9.00 -1.64
C SER A 327 16.57 9.52 -0.20
N TYR A 328 16.82 8.63 0.77
CA TYR A 328 16.89 9.01 2.18
C TYR A 328 18.08 9.94 2.44
N SER A 329 19.26 9.61 1.92
CA SER A 329 20.44 10.47 2.04
C SER A 329 20.23 11.85 1.42
N VAL A 330 19.54 11.92 0.28
CA VAL A 330 19.20 13.20 -0.36
C VAL A 330 18.19 14.00 0.46
N ALA A 331 17.19 13.35 1.07
CA ALA A 331 16.25 14.01 1.96
C ALA A 331 16.96 14.61 3.18
N GLN A 332 17.85 13.85 3.81
CA GLN A 332 18.63 14.31 4.96
C GLN A 332 19.55 15.49 4.61
N ASP A 333 20.25 15.44 3.46
CA ASP A 333 21.07 16.58 2.98
C ASP A 333 20.23 17.85 2.78
N ILE A 334 19.00 17.72 2.26
CA ILE A 334 18.09 18.85 2.08
C ILE A 334 17.66 19.43 3.43
N LEU A 335 17.26 18.57 4.37
CA LEU A 335 16.86 18.98 5.73
C LEU A 335 18.01 19.66 6.47
N GLU A 336 19.22 19.11 6.42
CA GLU A 336 20.41 19.74 7.01
C GLU A 336 20.68 21.12 6.43
N LYS A 337 20.57 21.28 5.10
CA LYS A 337 20.73 22.58 4.45
C LYS A 337 19.68 23.58 4.90
N MET A 338 18.42 23.15 5.02
CA MET A 338 17.33 23.98 5.56
C MET A 338 17.63 24.42 7.01
N LYS A 339 18.01 23.48 7.88
CA LYS A 339 18.33 23.75 9.29
C LYS A 339 19.52 24.71 9.44
N ARG A 340 20.57 24.55 8.61
CA ARG A 340 21.71 25.46 8.56
C ARG A 340 21.33 26.87 8.10
N ARG A 341 20.50 26.99 7.04
CA ARG A 341 20.00 28.29 6.56
C ARG A 341 19.15 28.99 7.61
N LEU A 342 18.28 28.24 8.29
CA LEU A 342 17.46 28.76 9.38
C LEU A 342 18.32 29.33 10.51
N LYS A 343 19.37 28.61 10.91
CA LYS A 343 20.34 29.11 11.89
C LYS A 343 21.05 30.40 11.45
N VAL A 344 21.39 30.53 10.17
CA VAL A 344 22.00 31.75 9.62
C VAL A 344 21.03 32.92 9.69
N VAL A 345 19.78 32.71 9.28
CA VAL A 345 18.71 33.72 9.30
C VAL A 345 18.44 34.19 10.74
N LEU A 346 18.37 33.28 11.72
CA LEU A 346 18.14 33.64 13.13
C LEU A 346 19.22 34.55 13.74
N ASN A 347 20.44 34.54 13.19
CA ASN A 347 21.51 35.45 13.60
C ASN A 347 21.33 36.89 13.07
N ASP A 348 20.44 37.11 12.10
CA ASP A 348 20.15 38.43 11.55
C ASP A 348 19.22 39.21 12.49
N THR A 349 19.76 40.26 13.12
CA THR A 349 19.04 41.11 14.08
C THR A 349 18.00 42.03 13.45
N SER A 350 17.94 42.12 12.11
CA SER A 350 16.96 42.94 11.38
C SER A 350 15.58 42.30 11.25
N ILE A 351 15.44 41.01 11.60
CA ILE A 351 14.19 40.27 11.51
C ILE A 351 13.16 40.77 12.54
N PRO A 352 11.90 41.06 12.14
CA PRO A 352 10.82 41.40 13.06
C PRO A 352 10.64 40.39 14.20
N SER A 353 10.29 40.86 15.40
CA SER A 353 10.23 40.01 16.60
C SER A 353 9.22 38.86 16.51
N ASP A 354 8.08 39.11 15.87
CA ASP A 354 7.03 38.12 15.62
C ASP A 354 7.48 37.03 14.63
N GLU A 355 8.17 37.42 13.56
CA GLU A 355 8.73 36.47 12.58
C GLU A 355 9.90 35.69 13.15
N ARG A 356 10.72 36.32 13.99
CA ARG A 356 11.81 35.67 14.72
C ARG A 356 11.28 34.57 15.64
N ALA A 357 10.24 34.84 16.43
CA ALA A 357 9.63 33.85 17.31
C ALA A 357 9.14 32.61 16.54
N LEU A 358 8.49 32.81 15.38
CA LEU A 358 8.07 31.71 14.51
C LEU A 358 9.28 30.93 13.94
N LEU A 359 10.36 31.60 13.55
CA LEU A 359 11.56 30.94 13.04
C LEU A 359 12.31 30.16 14.14
N GLU A 360 12.30 30.65 15.37
CA GLU A 360 12.84 29.97 16.56
C GLU A 360 12.03 28.70 16.85
N GLU A 361 10.70 28.80 16.85
CA GLU A 361 9.80 27.62 16.97
C GLU A 361 10.08 26.59 15.87
N ILE A 362 10.22 27.02 14.60
CA ILE A 362 10.56 26.11 13.49
C ILE A 362 11.93 25.44 13.70
N TYR A 363 12.88 26.13 14.31
CA TYR A 363 14.24 25.61 14.52
C TYR A 363 14.30 24.62 15.69
N GLU A 364 13.57 24.90 16.78
CA GLU A 364 13.47 24.03 17.94
C GLU A 364 12.72 22.73 17.60
N ASP A 365 11.57 22.84 16.93
CA ASP A 365 10.71 21.69 16.57
C ASP A 365 11.00 21.14 15.16
N PHE A 366 12.19 21.40 14.61
CA PHE A 366 12.49 21.17 13.19
C PHE A 366 12.18 19.74 12.73
N ASP A 367 12.62 18.75 13.52
CA ASP A 367 12.50 17.33 13.20
C ASP A 367 11.05 16.82 13.37
N GLU A 368 10.21 17.55 14.12
CA GLU A 368 8.77 17.26 14.25
C GLU A 368 7.93 17.95 13.16
N ILE A 369 8.36 19.14 12.71
CA ILE A 369 7.64 19.94 11.71
C ILE A 369 7.79 19.35 10.32
N PHE A 370 8.98 18.88 9.95
CA PHE A 370 9.27 18.40 8.59
C PHE A 370 9.20 16.88 8.49
N ILE A 371 8.44 16.38 7.52
CA ILE A 371 8.23 14.95 7.29
C ILE A 371 8.77 14.58 5.92
N VAL A 372 9.65 13.59 5.89
CA VAL A 372 10.20 13.02 4.67
C VAL A 372 9.24 11.97 4.13
N ASP A 373 8.96 12.03 2.84
CA ASP A 373 8.22 11.04 2.07
C ASP A 373 9.06 10.66 0.87
N THR A 374 9.51 9.42 0.89
CA THR A 374 10.22 8.77 -0.21
C THR A 374 9.39 7.56 -0.63
N PRO A 375 8.25 7.77 -1.32
CA PRO A 375 7.33 6.69 -1.65
C PRO A 375 8.06 5.57 -2.39
N TYR A 376 7.72 4.32 -2.08
CA TYR A 376 8.40 3.14 -2.62
C TYR A 376 8.40 3.12 -4.17
N LYS A 377 9.40 2.44 -4.73
CA LYS A 377 9.72 2.23 -6.15
C LYS A 377 8.67 2.75 -7.15
N LEU A 378 8.89 3.94 -7.68
CA LEU A 378 8.36 4.31 -9.00
C LEU A 378 9.26 3.66 -10.07
N SER A 379 9.09 2.36 -10.28
CA SER A 379 9.67 1.73 -11.47
C SER A 379 8.91 2.25 -12.70
N LEU A 380 9.51 3.20 -13.40
CA LEU A 380 9.27 3.31 -14.84
C LEU A 380 9.71 1.99 -15.41
N MET A 381 8.75 1.11 -15.71
CA MET A 381 8.98 -0.04 -16.58
C MET A 381 10.25 -0.80 -16.19
N HIS A 382 10.26 -1.59 -15.10
CA HIS A 382 11.42 -2.44 -14.86
C HIS A 382 11.22 -3.81 -15.52
N PRO A 383 11.82 -4.09 -16.68
CA PRO A 383 12.07 -5.46 -17.10
C PRO A 383 12.76 -6.28 -16.01
N GLU A 384 13.50 -5.67 -15.08
CA GLU A 384 14.02 -6.46 -13.94
C GLU A 384 12.94 -6.93 -12.98
N GLU A 385 11.71 -6.40 -13.01
CA GLU A 385 10.58 -7.05 -12.31
C GLU A 385 10.22 -8.38 -12.95
N PHE A 386 10.63 -8.63 -14.20
CA PHE A 386 10.56 -9.95 -14.84
C PHE A 386 11.84 -10.77 -14.61
N THR A 387 12.95 -10.12 -14.22
CA THR A 387 14.19 -10.81 -13.87
C THR A 387 13.99 -11.57 -12.56
N GLY A 388 14.10 -12.90 -12.63
CA GLY A 388 13.86 -13.77 -11.48
C GLY A 388 12.38 -13.94 -11.12
N SER A 389 11.45 -13.37 -11.89
CA SER A 389 10.02 -13.47 -11.60
C SER A 389 9.38 -14.76 -12.10
N GLY A 390 10.11 -15.62 -12.82
CA GLY A 390 9.54 -16.82 -13.42
C GLY A 390 8.63 -16.57 -14.64
N VAL A 391 8.60 -15.34 -15.18
CA VAL A 391 7.79 -14.99 -16.37
C VAL A 391 8.68 -14.75 -17.59
N TYR A 392 8.33 -15.40 -18.70
CA TYR A 392 9.15 -15.45 -19.91
C TYR A 392 8.39 -15.02 -21.17
N LEU A 393 9.11 -14.91 -22.28
CA LEU A 393 8.56 -14.71 -23.61
C LEU A 393 8.69 -16.00 -24.43
N LEU A 394 7.67 -16.28 -25.24
CA LEU A 394 7.62 -17.42 -26.16
C LEU A 394 7.58 -16.91 -27.61
N ASP A 395 8.58 -17.28 -28.39
CA ASP A 395 8.49 -17.19 -29.85
C ASP A 395 7.74 -18.41 -30.38
N GLU A 396 6.46 -18.23 -30.70
CA GLU A 396 5.60 -19.29 -31.24
C GLU A 396 6.10 -19.88 -32.57
N ASN A 397 6.89 -19.13 -33.35
CA ASN A 397 7.38 -19.63 -34.63
C ASN A 397 8.54 -20.60 -34.46
N THR A 398 9.41 -20.35 -33.46
CA THR A 398 10.60 -21.18 -33.22
C THR A 398 10.45 -22.09 -32.01
N GLY A 399 9.40 -21.94 -31.20
CA GLY A 399 9.23 -22.58 -29.90
C GLY A 399 10.24 -22.10 -28.84
N LYS A 400 10.92 -20.97 -29.09
CA LYS A 400 12.01 -20.52 -28.22
C LYS A 400 11.45 -19.75 -27.03
N VAL A 401 11.75 -20.22 -25.83
CA VAL A 401 11.54 -19.49 -24.58
C VAL A 401 12.73 -18.57 -24.35
N MET A 402 12.48 -17.32 -23.97
CA MET A 402 13.53 -16.36 -23.65
C MET A 402 13.12 -15.46 -22.50
N SER A 403 14.12 -14.98 -21.75
CA SER A 403 13.91 -13.94 -20.75
C SER A 403 13.63 -12.58 -21.43
N PHE A 404 13.06 -11.64 -20.69
CA PHE A 404 12.92 -10.26 -21.15
C PHE A 404 14.30 -9.62 -21.40
N GLU A 405 15.30 -9.94 -20.60
CA GLU A 405 16.68 -9.46 -20.80
C GLU A 405 17.27 -9.96 -22.13
N ASP A 406 17.08 -11.23 -22.47
CA ASP A 406 17.53 -11.79 -23.75
C ASP A 406 16.80 -11.16 -24.93
N PHE A 407 15.49 -10.89 -24.77
CA PHE A 407 14.72 -10.16 -25.77
C PHE A 407 15.25 -8.74 -26.00
N GLU A 408 15.56 -7.99 -24.94
CA GLU A 408 16.13 -6.64 -25.04
C GLU A 408 17.56 -6.61 -25.62
N LYS A 409 18.33 -7.69 -25.49
CA LYS A 409 19.61 -7.85 -26.19
C LYS A 409 19.42 -7.98 -27.70
N LEU A 410 18.37 -8.68 -28.13
CA LEU A 410 18.03 -8.88 -29.54
C LEU A 410 17.33 -7.65 -30.16
N TYR A 411 16.52 -6.94 -29.37
CA TYR A 411 15.75 -5.77 -29.80
C TYR A 411 16.05 -4.54 -28.92
N PRO A 412 17.16 -3.82 -29.16
CA PRO A 412 17.62 -2.73 -28.30
C PRO A 412 16.65 -1.55 -28.16
N THR A 413 15.67 -1.39 -29.04
CA THR A 413 14.66 -0.32 -28.95
C THR A 413 13.90 -0.35 -27.63
N TYR A 414 13.63 -1.55 -27.10
CA TYR A 414 12.91 -1.71 -25.81
C TYR A 414 13.78 -1.34 -24.59
N ARG A 415 15.12 -1.31 -24.74
CA ARG A 415 16.05 -0.90 -23.68
C ARG A 415 15.95 0.58 -23.30
N LEU A 416 15.44 1.44 -24.18
CA LEU A 416 15.22 2.86 -23.85
C LEU A 416 14.14 3.04 -22.77
N LEU A 417 13.28 2.04 -22.60
CA LEU A 417 12.18 2.06 -21.65
C LEU A 417 12.61 1.55 -20.26
N SER A 418 13.71 0.79 -20.16
CA SER A 418 14.13 0.07 -18.95
C SER A 418 15.07 0.84 -18.00
N ASN A 419 15.71 1.92 -18.47
CA ASN A 419 16.76 2.63 -17.71
C ASN A 419 16.30 3.83 -16.87
N ASN A 420 15.00 4.04 -16.69
CA ASN A 420 14.49 5.30 -16.14
C ASN A 420 13.93 5.18 -14.71
N LEU A 421 14.61 4.54 -13.74
CA LEU A 421 14.13 4.61 -12.36
C LEU A 421 14.05 6.08 -11.89
N ILE A 422 12.85 6.55 -11.54
CA ILE A 422 12.64 7.89 -10.98
C ILE A 422 12.11 7.73 -9.57
N GLN A 423 12.92 8.12 -8.59
CA GLN A 423 12.51 8.21 -7.19
C GLN A 423 12.13 9.65 -6.86
N LEU A 424 11.02 9.85 -6.16
CA LEU A 424 10.62 11.17 -5.67
C LEU A 424 11.07 11.31 -4.22
N VAL A 425 11.79 12.39 -3.92
CA VAL A 425 12.05 12.83 -2.54
C VAL A 425 11.14 14.01 -2.25
N ARG A 426 10.28 13.87 -1.24
CA ARG A 426 9.38 14.92 -0.79
C ARG A 426 9.61 15.25 0.67
N ILE A 427 9.46 16.54 0.98
CA ILE A 427 9.44 17.03 2.34
C ILE A 427 8.15 17.81 2.52
N TYR A 428 7.32 17.35 3.44
CA TYR A 428 6.11 18.02 3.89
C TYR A 428 6.37 18.80 5.18
N THR A 429 5.51 19.77 5.47
CA THR A 429 5.46 20.44 6.76
C THR A 429 4.10 20.23 7.43
N ARG A 430 4.12 19.95 8.74
CA ARG A 430 2.92 19.77 9.56
C ARG A 430 2.20 21.09 9.84
N LYS A 431 2.88 22.24 9.81
CA LYS A 431 2.32 23.58 9.98
C LYS A 431 2.48 24.36 8.67
N ASP A 432 1.53 25.19 8.26
CA ASP A 432 1.70 25.95 6.99
C ASP A 432 2.68 27.11 7.16
N VAL A 433 3.98 26.81 7.09
CA VAL A 433 5.09 27.76 7.21
C VAL A 433 5.72 28.09 5.85
N ARG A 434 5.09 27.68 4.74
CA ARG A 434 5.69 27.78 3.39
C ARG A 434 6.05 29.21 3.01
N GLU A 435 5.23 30.18 3.39
CA GLU A 435 5.47 31.58 3.06
C GLU A 435 6.69 32.13 3.81
N THR A 436 6.79 31.84 5.10
CA THR A 436 7.96 32.15 5.92
C THR A 436 9.23 31.52 5.34
N LEU A 437 9.18 30.23 4.99
CA LEU A 437 10.33 29.52 4.43
C LEU A 437 10.79 30.11 3.08
N ARG A 438 9.86 30.57 2.24
CA ARG A 438 10.19 31.25 0.97
C ARG A 438 10.79 32.63 1.19
N ARG A 439 10.17 33.44 2.07
CA ARG A 439 10.60 34.80 2.38
C ARG A 439 12.07 34.85 2.80
N TYR A 440 12.49 33.90 3.63
CA TYR A 440 13.85 33.83 4.16
C TYR A 440 14.78 32.89 3.38
N GLY A 441 14.37 32.39 2.21
CA GLY A 441 15.21 31.54 1.36
C GLY A 441 15.67 30.24 2.04
N ILE A 442 14.89 29.71 2.99
CA ILE A 442 15.25 28.52 3.78
C ILE A 442 15.26 27.28 2.87
N VAL A 443 14.29 27.16 1.97
CA VAL A 443 14.20 26.04 1.03
C VAL A 443 15.29 26.15 -0.04
N PRO A 444 16.09 25.12 -0.28
CA PRO A 444 17.04 25.09 -1.40
C PRO A 444 16.32 25.30 -2.73
N GLU A 445 16.81 26.23 -3.55
CA GLU A 445 16.28 26.44 -4.90
C GLU A 445 16.48 25.16 -5.74
N SER A 446 15.40 24.64 -6.32
CA SER A 446 15.49 23.66 -7.40
C SER A 446 15.49 24.42 -8.74
N LYS A 447 16.45 24.09 -9.62
CA LYS A 447 16.56 24.72 -10.95
C LYS A 447 15.39 24.37 -11.89
N LEU A 448 14.51 23.46 -11.48
CA LEU A 448 13.40 22.96 -12.29
C LEU A 448 12.19 22.71 -11.39
N GLN A 449 11.16 23.56 -11.50
CA GLN A 449 9.83 23.26 -10.96
C GLN A 449 9.10 22.38 -11.98
N ILE A 450 9.40 21.08 -12.02
CA ILE A 450 8.54 20.14 -12.73
C ILE A 450 7.25 20.01 -11.91
N THR A 451 6.26 20.83 -12.22
CA THR A 451 4.91 20.55 -11.73
C THR A 451 4.29 19.56 -12.71
N THR A 452 4.57 18.26 -12.54
CA THR A 452 3.75 17.24 -13.22
C THR A 452 2.39 17.28 -12.54
N ARG A 453 1.47 18.07 -13.10
CA ARG A 453 0.10 18.20 -12.63
C ARG A 453 -0.79 17.31 -13.50
N TRP A 454 -1.39 16.32 -12.85
CA TRP A 454 -2.77 15.91 -13.07
C TRP A 454 -3.53 16.19 -11.78
#